data_AF-A0A1G3QWX0-F1
#
_entry.id   AF-A0A1G3QWX0-F1
#
_cell.length_a   1.000
_cell.length_b   1.000
_cell.length_c   1.000
_cell.angle_alpha   90.00
_cell.angle_beta   90.00
_cell.angle_gamma   90.00
#
_symmetry.space_group_name_H-M   'P 1'
#
loop_
_entity.id
_entity.type
_entity.pdbx_description
1 polymer ?
#
loop_
_entity_poly.entity_id
_entity_poly.type
_entity_poly.pdbx_seq_one_letter_code
_entity_poly.pdbx_strand_id
1 'polypeptide(L)'
;MSLGLVVLAIGAVTVAGEQLGAADVAGIALVIVGIVLIGLSRLRVDVASADIHQPALVTRLAIFTLCSSALGAVLLAAPAKAHGARGPLRAIAAGLFYTPSNLWLAEVMNALDHWLAGGPVREGLGLAAAALGIIAVSSALGTIVIQHAYQVGNASRVVPIQMVPQQIVPILAFLLVFRSPAPSSWALPLAAGGAALILGGAGLLAGRQATARTP
;
A
#
# COMPACT_ATOMS: atom_id res chain seq x y z
N MET A 1 -3.97 2.26 -10.83
CA MET A 1 -4.55 1.33 -9.83
C MET A 1 -6.05 1.53 -9.59
N SER A 2 -6.60 2.75 -9.64
CA SER A 2 -8.05 3.01 -9.46
C SER A 2 -8.97 2.28 -10.45
N LEU A 3 -8.58 2.16 -11.73
CA LEU A 3 -9.31 1.35 -12.71
C LEU A 3 -9.43 -0.13 -12.27
N GLY A 4 -8.38 -0.67 -11.63
CA GLY A 4 -8.38 -2.02 -11.10
C GLY A 4 -9.45 -2.23 -10.03
N LEU A 5 -9.69 -1.25 -9.16
CA LEU A 5 -10.76 -1.31 -8.16
C LEU A 5 -12.16 -1.35 -8.79
N VAL A 6 -12.37 -0.60 -9.87
CA VAL A 6 -13.64 -0.60 -10.60
C VAL A 6 -13.88 -1.96 -11.26
N VAL A 7 -12.87 -2.51 -11.94
CA VAL A 7 -12.94 -3.85 -12.55
C VAL A 7 -13.21 -4.91 -11.50
N LEU A 8 -12.57 -4.81 -10.33
CA LEU A 8 -12.75 -5.78 -9.26
C LEU A 8 -14.13 -5.67 -8.59
N ALA A 9 -14.68 -4.46 -8.46
CA ALA A 9 -16.06 -4.27 -7.99
C ALA A 9 -17.06 -4.90 -8.97
N ILE A 10 -16.87 -4.72 -10.27
CA ILE A 10 -17.70 -5.37 -11.30
C ILE A 10 -17.54 -6.89 -11.19
N GLY A 11 -16.31 -7.41 -11.16
CA GLY A 11 -16.04 -8.84 -11.04
C GLY A 11 -16.59 -9.47 -9.76
N ALA A 12 -16.57 -8.76 -8.63
CA ALA A 12 -17.16 -9.24 -7.38
C ALA A 12 -18.68 -9.42 -7.50
N VAL A 13 -19.38 -8.51 -8.19
CA VAL A 13 -20.83 -8.61 -8.41
C VAL A 13 -21.16 -9.66 -9.46
N THR A 14 -20.45 -9.65 -10.60
CA THR A 14 -20.82 -10.48 -11.76
C THR A 14 -20.30 -11.92 -11.68
N VAL A 15 -19.12 -12.14 -11.08
CA VAL A 15 -18.47 -13.46 -11.02
C VAL A 15 -18.63 -14.09 -9.64
N ALA A 16 -18.38 -13.33 -8.57
CA ALA A 16 -18.48 -13.85 -7.21
C ALA A 16 -19.90 -13.78 -6.61
N GLY A 17 -20.84 -13.11 -7.30
CA GLY A 17 -22.23 -12.98 -6.86
C GLY A 17 -22.40 -12.16 -5.58
N GLU A 18 -21.41 -11.32 -5.24
CA GLU A 18 -21.46 -10.48 -4.03
C GLU A 18 -22.50 -9.35 -4.20
N GLN A 19 -23.39 -9.20 -3.22
CA GLN A 19 -24.33 -8.09 -3.19
C GLN A 19 -23.68 -6.88 -2.51
N LEU A 20 -23.44 -5.81 -3.27
CA LEU A 20 -22.91 -4.56 -2.76
C LEU A 20 -24.04 -3.74 -2.12
N GLY A 21 -23.95 -3.50 -0.82
CA GLY A 21 -24.85 -2.56 -0.15
C GLY A 21 -24.47 -1.10 -0.44
N ALA A 22 -25.41 -0.18 -0.20
CA ALA A 22 -25.16 1.27 -0.34
C ALA A 22 -23.93 1.75 0.46
N ALA A 23 -23.70 1.16 1.64
CA ALA A 23 -22.53 1.45 2.47
C ALA A 23 -21.21 0.93 1.85
N ASP A 24 -21.24 -0.21 1.14
CA ASP A 24 -20.06 -0.74 0.43
C ASP A 24 -19.70 0.19 -0.73
N VAL A 25 -20.70 0.65 -1.48
CA VAL A 25 -20.54 1.66 -2.54
C VAL A 25 -19.97 2.97 -1.97
N ALA A 26 -20.51 3.46 -0.86
CA ALA A 26 -20.02 4.67 -0.19
C ALA A 26 -18.56 4.50 0.26
N GLY A 27 -18.20 3.35 0.84
CA GLY A 27 -16.82 3.04 1.26
C GLY A 27 -15.85 3.02 0.07
N ILE A 28 -16.21 2.35 -1.02
CA ILE A 28 -15.42 2.32 -2.26
C ILE A 28 -15.27 3.73 -2.85
N ALA A 29 -16.35 4.51 -2.89
CA ALA A 29 -16.32 5.88 -3.39
C ALA A 29 -15.38 6.77 -2.57
N LEU A 30 -15.43 6.67 -1.23
CA LEU A 30 -14.50 7.40 -0.34
C LEU A 30 -13.04 7.03 -0.62
N VAL A 31 -12.74 5.75 -0.80
CA VAL A 31 -11.39 5.29 -1.16
C VAL A 31 -10.96 5.86 -2.51
N ILE A 32 -11.82 5.83 -3.53
CA ILE A 32 -11.51 6.39 -4.86
C ILE A 32 -11.24 7.90 -4.78
N VAL A 33 -12.13 8.66 -4.13
CA VAL A 33 -11.97 10.11 -3.96
C VAL A 33 -10.68 10.41 -3.19
N GLY A 34 -10.38 9.64 -2.14
CA GLY A 34 -9.15 9.81 -1.38
C GLY A 34 -7.89 9.55 -2.22
N ILE A 35 -7.88 8.52 -3.07
CA ILE A 35 -6.78 8.26 -4.02
C ILE A 35 -6.62 9.43 -4.99
N VAL A 36 -7.72 10.00 -5.49
CA VAL A 36 -7.68 11.16 -6.38
C VAL A 36 -7.06 12.37 -5.66
N LEU A 37 -7.47 12.67 -4.42
CA LEU A 37 -6.89 13.75 -3.63
C LEU A 37 -5.38 13.56 -3.36
N ILE A 38 -4.97 12.33 -3.04
CA ILE A 38 -3.54 12.00 -2.89
C ILE A 38 -2.81 12.21 -4.23
N GLY A 39 -3.39 11.79 -5.36
CA GLY A 39 -2.81 12.05 -6.68
C GLY A 39 -2.65 13.54 -6.98
N LEU A 40 -3.66 14.35 -6.60
CA LEU A 40 -3.64 15.81 -6.76
C LEU A 40 -2.66 16.51 -5.81
N SER A 41 -2.28 15.90 -4.69
CA SER A 41 -1.25 16.43 -3.79
C SER A 41 0.12 16.54 -4.46
N ARG A 42 0.35 15.77 -5.53
CA ARG A 42 1.64 15.67 -6.26
C ARG A 42 2.84 15.41 -5.35
N LEU A 43 2.64 14.77 -4.19
CA LEU A 43 3.74 14.27 -3.38
C LEU A 43 4.50 13.21 -4.19
N ARG A 44 5.60 13.64 -4.80
CA ARG A 44 6.49 12.82 -5.61
C ARG A 44 7.88 12.93 -5.01
N VAL A 45 8.52 11.80 -4.80
CA VAL A 45 9.93 11.76 -4.45
C VAL A 45 10.71 11.84 -5.76
N ASP A 46 11.57 12.84 -5.90
CA ASP A 46 12.54 12.87 -6.98
C ASP A 46 13.73 12.00 -6.59
N VAL A 47 13.69 10.77 -7.08
CA VAL A 47 14.64 9.70 -6.79
C VAL A 47 16.03 10.01 -7.36
N ALA A 48 16.09 10.73 -8.50
CA ALA A 48 17.36 11.11 -9.12
C ALA A 48 18.09 12.21 -8.32
N SER A 49 17.33 13.09 -7.66
CA SER A 49 17.87 14.11 -6.77
C SER A 49 18.21 13.58 -5.37
N ALA A 50 17.59 12.48 -4.97
CA ALA A 50 17.85 11.82 -3.69
C ALA A 50 19.13 11.01 -3.84
N ASP A 51 20.18 11.40 -3.14
CA ASP A 51 21.42 10.63 -3.10
C ASP A 51 21.20 9.33 -2.28
N ILE A 52 20.67 8.34 -2.98
CA ILE A 52 20.24 7.03 -2.46
C ILE A 52 21.37 6.27 -1.80
N HIS A 53 22.60 6.52 -2.22
CA HIS A 53 23.76 5.87 -1.64
C HIS A 53 24.14 6.45 -0.27
N GLN A 54 23.48 7.52 0.18
CA GLN A 54 23.68 8.03 1.53
C GLN A 54 23.28 6.98 2.57
N PRO A 55 24.22 6.56 3.45
CA PRO A 55 23.94 5.56 4.48
C PRO A 55 22.75 5.92 5.37
N ALA A 56 22.52 7.22 5.60
CA ALA A 56 21.39 7.72 6.37
C ALA A 56 20.03 7.43 5.69
N LEU A 57 19.93 7.60 4.37
CA LEU A 57 18.69 7.32 3.64
C LEU A 57 18.42 5.82 3.60
N VAL A 58 19.44 5.01 3.28
CA VAL A 58 19.35 3.53 3.30
C VAL A 58 18.92 3.03 4.69
N THR A 59 19.49 3.59 5.76
CA THR A 59 19.13 3.22 7.14
C THR A 59 17.67 3.55 7.44
N ARG A 60 17.18 4.73 7.05
CA ARG A 60 15.76 5.09 7.22
C ARG A 60 14.85 4.17 6.42
N LEU A 61 15.22 3.83 5.19
CA LEU A 61 14.47 2.93 4.32
C LEU A 61 14.41 1.50 4.90
N ALA A 62 15.53 1.01 5.44
CA ALA A 62 15.60 -0.29 6.11
C ALA A 62 14.75 -0.33 7.38
N ILE A 63 14.85 0.68 8.25
CA ILE A 63 14.01 0.80 9.45
C ILE A 63 12.54 0.84 9.06
N PHE A 64 12.18 1.64 8.07
CA PHE A 64 10.81 1.78 7.61
C PHE A 64 10.24 0.46 7.07
N THR A 65 11.04 -0.26 6.29
CA THR A 65 10.73 -1.61 5.77
C THR A 65 10.52 -2.61 6.91
N LEU A 66 11.38 -2.58 7.93
CA LEU A 66 11.25 -3.45 9.09
C LEU A 66 9.98 -3.13 9.88
N CYS A 67 9.71 -1.85 10.13
CA CYS A 67 8.51 -1.40 10.83
C CYS A 67 7.21 -1.79 10.09
N SER A 68 7.15 -1.58 8.77
CA SER A 68 5.96 -1.96 7.99
C SER A 68 5.75 -3.47 7.99
N SER A 69 6.82 -4.24 7.85
CA SER A 69 6.76 -5.71 7.84
C SER A 69 6.41 -6.27 9.21
N ALA A 70 6.97 -5.71 10.29
CA ALA A 70 6.65 -6.08 11.67
C ALA A 70 5.19 -5.77 12.00
N LEU A 71 4.69 -4.59 11.59
CA LEU A 71 3.27 -4.26 11.76
C LEU A 71 2.38 -5.23 10.97
N GLY A 72 2.75 -5.57 9.74
CA GLY A 72 2.04 -6.60 8.96
C GLY A 72 2.00 -7.95 9.67
N ALA A 73 3.13 -8.40 10.22
CA ALA A 73 3.22 -9.64 10.99
C ALA A 73 2.38 -9.60 12.28
N VAL A 74 2.37 -8.49 13.01
CA VAL A 74 1.51 -8.29 14.19
C VAL A 74 0.04 -8.38 13.81
N LEU A 75 -0.39 -7.76 12.70
CA LEU A 75 -1.76 -7.84 12.23
C LEU A 75 -2.17 -9.26 11.80
N LEU A 76 -1.23 -10.06 11.29
CA LEU A 76 -1.47 -11.48 11.00
C LEU A 76 -1.59 -12.34 12.27
N ALA A 77 -0.75 -12.06 13.26
CA ALA A 77 -0.74 -12.77 14.54
C ALA A 77 -1.88 -12.32 15.48
N ALA A 78 -2.48 -11.15 15.23
CA ALA A 78 -3.53 -10.60 16.06
C ALA A 78 -4.73 -11.56 16.15
N PRO A 79 -5.15 -11.95 17.38
CA PRO A 79 -6.31 -12.79 17.56
C PRO A 79 -7.55 -12.00 17.15
N ALA A 80 -8.07 -12.27 15.96
CA ALA A 80 -9.34 -11.73 15.51
C ALA A 80 -10.46 -12.38 16.33
N LYS A 81 -10.87 -11.71 17.42
CA LYS A 81 -11.94 -12.15 18.32
C LYS A 81 -13.29 -12.35 17.61
N ALA A 82 -13.50 -11.66 16.47
CA ALA A 82 -14.63 -11.88 15.57
C ALA A 82 -14.14 -12.51 14.24
N HIS A 83 -14.77 -13.61 13.82
CA HIS A 83 -14.46 -14.29 12.56
C HIS A 83 -14.52 -13.36 11.33
N GLY A 84 -15.35 -12.30 11.39
CA GLY A 84 -15.48 -11.31 10.31
C GLY A 84 -14.34 -10.28 10.22
N ALA A 85 -13.53 -10.08 11.26
CA ALA A 85 -12.42 -9.13 11.22
C ALA A 85 -11.13 -9.71 10.60
N ARG A 86 -11.06 -11.04 10.41
CA ARG A 86 -9.88 -11.72 9.85
C ARG A 86 -9.56 -11.28 8.41
N GLY A 87 -10.57 -11.10 7.58
CA GLY A 87 -10.41 -10.64 6.19
C GLY A 87 -9.77 -9.26 6.10
N PRO A 88 -10.36 -8.23 6.73
CA PRO A 88 -9.80 -6.88 6.78
C PRO A 88 -8.37 -6.83 7.35
N LEU A 89 -8.10 -7.51 8.47
CA LEU A 89 -6.76 -7.51 9.07
C LEU A 89 -5.70 -8.10 8.13
N ARG A 90 -6.02 -9.21 7.47
CA ARG A 90 -5.15 -9.81 6.45
C ARG A 90 -4.98 -8.91 5.23
N ALA A 91 -6.03 -8.20 4.81
CA ALA A 91 -5.94 -7.26 3.71
C ALA A 91 -4.98 -6.09 4.00
N ILE A 92 -5.07 -5.51 5.21
CA ILE A 92 -4.14 -4.47 5.67
C ILE A 92 -2.72 -5.05 5.78
N ALA A 93 -2.56 -6.24 6.35
CA ALA A 93 -1.26 -6.90 6.42
C ALA A 93 -0.64 -7.13 5.03
N ALA A 94 -1.43 -7.61 4.06
CA ALA A 94 -0.98 -7.76 2.67
C ALA A 94 -0.53 -6.42 2.09
N GLY A 95 -1.32 -5.36 2.26
CA GLY A 95 -0.95 -4.02 1.81
C GLY A 95 0.40 -3.56 2.40
N LEU A 96 0.64 -3.81 3.70
CA LEU A 96 1.91 -3.50 4.37
C LEU A 96 3.08 -4.35 3.86
N PHE A 97 2.86 -5.61 3.48
CA PHE A 97 3.88 -6.42 2.83
C PHE A 97 4.16 -6.00 1.39
N TYR A 98 3.20 -5.40 0.67
CA TYR A 98 3.48 -4.81 -0.64
C TYR A 98 4.21 -3.46 -0.58
N THR A 99 4.13 -2.75 0.54
CA THR A 99 4.77 -1.44 0.68
C THR A 99 6.27 -1.45 0.35
N PRO A 100 7.09 -2.37 0.92
CA PRO A 100 8.51 -2.40 0.60
C PRO A 100 8.79 -2.55 -0.90
N SER A 101 8.01 -3.34 -1.63
CA SER A 101 8.27 -3.52 -3.07
C SER A 101 8.16 -2.20 -3.83
N ASN A 102 7.18 -1.36 -3.50
CA ASN A 102 7.01 -0.05 -4.13
C ASN A 102 8.12 0.94 -3.76
N LEU A 103 8.62 0.89 -2.52
CA LEU A 103 9.68 1.79 -2.07
C LEU A 103 11.04 1.42 -2.66
N TRP A 104 11.39 0.14 -2.61
CA TRP A 104 12.68 -0.36 -3.12
C TRP A 104 12.73 -0.41 -4.65
N LEU A 105 11.58 -0.36 -5.34
CA LEU A 105 11.53 -0.19 -6.79
C LEU A 105 12.21 1.12 -7.23
N ALA A 106 12.11 2.18 -6.43
CA ALA A 106 12.81 3.44 -6.69
C ALA A 106 14.33 3.23 -6.85
N GLU A 107 14.92 2.38 -5.99
CA GLU A 107 16.36 2.09 -6.02
C GLU A 107 16.77 1.27 -7.24
N VAL A 108 15.93 0.32 -7.63
CA VAL A 108 16.15 -0.43 -8.86
C VAL A 108 16.08 0.50 -10.08
N MET A 109 15.11 1.42 -10.10
CA MET A 109 14.99 2.40 -11.19
C MET A 109 16.18 3.37 -11.23
N ASN A 110 16.68 3.82 -10.08
CA ASN A 110 17.85 4.68 -10.01
C ASN A 110 19.12 3.97 -10.51
N ALA A 111 19.35 2.72 -10.10
CA ALA A 111 20.48 1.92 -10.59
C ALA A 111 20.38 1.69 -12.11
N LEU A 112 19.18 1.38 -12.60
CA LEU A 112 18.93 1.16 -14.02
C LEU A 112 19.19 2.43 -14.85
N ASP A 113 18.73 3.59 -14.39
CA ASP A 113 18.97 4.87 -15.06
C ASP A 113 20.47 5.17 -15.19
N HIS A 114 21.23 4.99 -14.11
CA HIS A 114 22.68 5.14 -14.12
C HIS A 114 23.36 4.19 -15.11
N TRP A 115 22.98 2.91 -15.15
CA TRP A 115 23.57 1.94 -16.07
C TRP A 115 23.20 2.22 -17.53
N LEU A 116 21.96 2.63 -17.80
CA LEU A 116 21.51 2.99 -19.14
C LEU A 116 22.17 4.28 -19.65
N ALA A 117 22.54 5.19 -18.75
CA ALA A 117 23.33 6.38 -19.07
C ALA A 117 24.82 6.08 -19.35
N GLY A 118 25.23 4.80 -19.32
CA GLY A 118 26.61 4.37 -19.58
C GLY A 118 27.48 4.26 -18.32
N GLY A 119 26.89 4.39 -17.12
CA GLY A 119 27.55 4.17 -15.85
C GLY A 119 27.98 2.70 -15.66
N PRO A 120 29.04 2.43 -14.88
CA PRO A 120 29.54 1.08 -14.69
C PRO A 120 28.59 0.24 -13.83
N VAL A 121 28.16 -0.92 -14.34
CA VAL A 121 27.18 -1.82 -13.69
C VAL A 121 27.55 -2.21 -12.26
N ARG A 122 28.85 -2.32 -11.95
CA ARG A 122 29.34 -2.64 -10.61
C ARG A 122 28.93 -1.60 -9.56
N GLU A 123 28.72 -0.35 -9.96
CA GLU A 123 28.24 0.72 -9.08
C GLU A 123 26.74 0.51 -8.83
N GLY A 124 26.37 0.41 -7.55
CA GLY A 124 24.99 0.16 -7.14
C GLY A 124 24.51 -1.30 -7.23
N LEU A 125 25.26 -2.22 -7.84
CA LEU A 125 24.83 -3.62 -8.03
C LEU A 125 24.42 -4.32 -6.74
N GLY A 126 25.20 -4.16 -5.67
CA GLY A 126 24.90 -4.79 -4.37
C GLY A 126 23.59 -4.30 -3.77
N LEU A 127 23.35 -2.99 -3.83
CA LEU A 127 22.11 -2.38 -3.33
C LEU A 127 20.91 -2.74 -4.21
N ALA A 128 21.09 -2.73 -5.53
CA ALA A 128 20.06 -3.14 -6.48
C ALA A 128 19.66 -4.63 -6.31
N ALA A 129 20.64 -5.51 -6.10
CA ALA A 129 20.38 -6.92 -5.81
C ALA A 129 19.62 -7.11 -4.48
N ALA A 130 20.00 -6.37 -3.44
CA ALA A 130 19.27 -6.39 -2.17
C ALA A 130 17.83 -5.85 -2.33
N ALA A 131 17.66 -4.76 -3.07
CA ALA A 131 16.35 -4.18 -3.39
C ALA A 131 15.45 -5.18 -4.13
N LEU A 132 15.98 -5.87 -5.15
CA LEU A 132 15.27 -6.93 -5.87
C LEU A 132 14.86 -8.09 -4.95
N GLY A 133 15.75 -8.52 -4.05
CA GLY A 133 15.44 -9.53 -3.04
C GLY A 133 14.28 -9.10 -2.13
N ILE A 134 14.31 -7.86 -1.65
CA ILE A 134 13.22 -7.28 -0.84
C ILE A 134 11.92 -7.22 -1.64
N ILE A 135 11.96 -6.73 -2.89
CA ILE A 135 10.79 -6.66 -3.79
C ILE A 135 10.17 -8.04 -3.98
N ALA A 136 10.98 -9.06 -4.25
CA ALA A 136 10.50 -10.42 -4.48
C ALA A 136 9.83 -11.00 -3.24
N VAL A 137 10.50 -10.95 -2.08
CA VAL A 137 9.97 -11.48 -0.82
C VAL A 137 8.71 -10.74 -0.39
N SER A 138 8.73 -9.41 -0.42
CA SER A 138 7.63 -8.56 0.02
C SER A 138 6.38 -8.74 -0.87
N SER A 139 6.56 -8.82 -2.19
CA SER A 139 5.47 -9.09 -3.14
C SER A 139 4.92 -10.50 -3.01
N ALA A 140 5.77 -11.51 -2.80
CA ALA A 140 5.34 -12.89 -2.57
C ALA A 140 4.51 -13.00 -1.28
N LEU A 141 4.99 -12.43 -0.17
CA LEU A 141 4.25 -12.39 1.09
C LEU A 141 2.93 -11.64 0.96
N GLY A 142 2.94 -10.44 0.35
CA GLY A 142 1.72 -9.68 0.09
C GLY A 142 0.71 -10.48 -0.74
N THR A 143 1.18 -11.22 -1.74
CA THR A 143 0.34 -12.10 -2.58
C THR A 143 -0.24 -13.24 -1.76
N ILE A 144 0.59 -13.99 -1.04
CA ILE A 144 0.12 -15.11 -0.22
C ILE A 144 -0.92 -14.63 0.79
N VAL A 145 -0.66 -13.53 1.49
CA VAL A 145 -1.56 -13.01 2.52
C VAL A 145 -2.89 -12.52 1.94
N ILE A 146 -2.88 -11.84 0.78
CA ILE A 146 -4.14 -11.39 0.17
C ILE A 146 -4.99 -12.56 -0.32
N GLN A 147 -4.38 -13.64 -0.82
CA GLN A 147 -5.11 -14.86 -1.16
C GLN A 147 -5.80 -15.48 0.07
N HIS A 148 -5.11 -15.51 1.22
CA HIS A 148 -5.72 -15.91 2.48
C HIS A 148 -6.79 -14.95 2.99
N ALA A 149 -6.75 -13.67 2.60
CA ALA A 149 -7.79 -12.69 2.93
C ALA A 149 -9.08 -12.96 2.13
N TYR A 150 -8.97 -13.31 0.84
CA TYR A 150 -10.11 -13.69 0.00
C TYR A 150 -10.82 -14.96 0.49
N GLN A 151 -10.09 -15.92 1.06
CA GLN A 151 -10.70 -17.12 1.63
C GLN A 151 -11.58 -16.83 2.84
N VAL A 152 -11.27 -15.76 3.59
CA VAL A 152 -11.98 -15.42 4.83
C VAL A 152 -12.74 -14.10 4.73
N GLY A 153 -12.95 -13.60 3.52
CA GLY A 153 -13.53 -12.28 3.32
C GLY A 153 -14.05 -12.00 1.92
N ASN A 154 -14.97 -11.04 1.83
CA ASN A 154 -15.57 -10.64 0.56
C ASN A 154 -14.56 -9.84 -0.26
N ALA A 155 -14.38 -10.20 -1.52
CA ALA A 155 -13.40 -9.59 -2.41
C ALA A 155 -13.66 -8.09 -2.60
N SER A 156 -14.94 -7.70 -2.72
CA SER A 156 -15.36 -6.30 -2.85
C SER A 156 -14.91 -5.40 -1.68
N ARG A 157 -14.65 -5.98 -0.50
CA ARG A 157 -14.22 -5.26 0.70
C ARG A 157 -12.72 -5.40 0.94
N VAL A 158 -12.19 -6.61 0.74
CA VAL A 158 -10.78 -6.93 0.96
C VAL A 158 -9.86 -6.11 0.06
N VAL A 159 -10.21 -5.92 -1.22
CA VAL A 159 -9.34 -5.18 -2.14
C VAL A 159 -9.21 -3.69 -1.80
N PRO A 160 -10.30 -2.93 -1.62
CA PRO A 160 -10.15 -1.54 -1.20
C PRO A 160 -9.39 -1.39 0.13
N ILE A 161 -9.59 -2.32 1.08
CA ILE A 161 -8.88 -2.30 2.36
C ILE A 161 -7.38 -2.56 2.16
N GLN A 162 -6.99 -3.47 1.28
CA GLN A 162 -5.58 -3.71 0.94
C GLN A 162 -4.89 -2.47 0.35
N MET A 163 -5.63 -1.63 -0.38
CA MET A 163 -5.07 -0.40 -0.95
C MET A 163 -4.72 0.63 0.13
N VAL A 164 -5.29 0.55 1.34
CA VAL A 164 -5.07 1.56 2.40
C VAL A 164 -3.58 1.72 2.73
N PRO A 165 -2.82 0.67 3.12
CA PRO A 165 -1.38 0.79 3.27
C PRO A 165 -0.68 1.27 2.00
N GLN A 166 -1.06 0.75 0.83
CA GLN A 166 -0.40 1.08 -0.43
C GLN A 166 -0.51 2.57 -0.81
N GLN A 167 -1.53 3.28 -0.30
CA GLN A 167 -1.73 4.71 -0.56
C GLN A 167 -1.21 5.59 0.57
N ILE A 168 -1.37 5.18 1.82
CA ILE A 168 -0.94 5.98 2.99
C ILE A 168 0.57 5.89 3.18
N VAL A 169 1.14 4.70 2.97
CA VAL A 169 2.54 4.49 3.28
C VAL A 169 3.50 5.31 2.40
N PRO A 170 3.28 5.48 1.08
CA PRO A 170 4.09 6.41 0.29
C PRO A 170 4.11 7.84 0.84
N ILE A 171 3.00 8.33 1.42
CA ILE A 171 2.94 9.64 2.07
C ILE A 171 3.85 9.65 3.30
N LEU A 172 3.78 8.61 4.13
CA LEU A 172 4.66 8.47 5.30
C LEU A 172 6.12 8.37 4.90
N ALA A 173 6.44 7.62 3.84
CA ALA A 173 7.80 7.51 3.32
C ALA A 173 8.33 8.86 2.82
N PHE A 174 7.51 9.63 2.10
CA PHE A 174 7.85 10.99 1.67
C PHE A 174 8.26 11.88 2.85
N LEU A 175 7.47 11.87 3.93
CA LEU A 175 7.69 12.73 5.10
C LEU A 175 8.82 12.23 6.00
N LEU A 176 8.91 10.92 6.25
CA LEU A 176 9.78 10.35 7.29
C LEU A 176 11.10 9.82 6.73
N VAL A 177 11.07 9.19 5.55
CA VAL A 177 12.23 8.54 4.93
C VAL A 177 12.98 9.53 4.06
N PHE A 178 12.28 10.15 3.11
CA PHE A 178 12.89 11.08 2.16
C PHE A 178 12.98 12.51 2.71
N ARG A 179 12.14 12.87 3.69
CA ARG A 179 12.08 14.21 4.30
C ARG A 179 11.96 15.32 3.23
N SER A 180 11.23 15.03 2.16
CA SER A 180 11.14 15.92 1.01
C SER A 180 10.24 17.12 1.31
N PRO A 181 10.55 18.33 0.81
CA PRO A 181 9.70 19.49 0.97
C PRO A 181 8.40 19.31 0.17
N ALA A 182 7.28 19.75 0.73
CA ALA A 182 6.00 19.69 0.06
C ALA A 182 6.02 20.59 -1.21
N PRO A 183 5.48 20.12 -2.34
CA PRO A 183 5.52 20.88 -3.60
C PRO A 183 4.60 22.11 -3.61
N SER A 184 3.63 22.18 -2.70
CA SER A 184 2.75 23.33 -2.50
C SER A 184 2.15 23.34 -1.09
N SER A 185 1.61 24.48 -0.66
CA SER A 185 0.88 24.61 0.61
C SER A 185 -0.36 23.72 0.68
N TRP A 186 -0.95 23.36 -0.46
CA TRP A 186 -2.10 22.48 -0.56
C TRP A 186 -1.75 20.99 -0.57
N ALA A 187 -0.49 20.62 -0.81
CA ALA A 187 -0.09 19.22 -0.93
C ALA A 187 -0.37 18.42 0.35
N LEU A 188 0.02 18.93 1.52
CA LEU A 188 -0.20 18.25 2.80
C LEU A 188 -1.69 18.18 3.18
N PRO A 189 -2.48 19.28 3.09
CA PRO A 189 -3.93 19.20 3.30
C PRO A 189 -4.63 18.20 2.37
N LEU A 190 -4.28 18.16 1.09
CA LEU A 190 -4.87 17.22 0.13
C LEU A 190 -4.49 15.77 0.46
N ALA A 191 -3.23 15.52 0.81
CA ALA A 191 -2.76 14.19 1.21
C ALA A 191 -3.42 13.72 2.51
N ALA A 192 -3.53 14.60 3.51
CA ALA A 192 -4.18 14.31 4.78
C ALA A 192 -5.69 14.06 4.62
N GLY A 193 -6.38 14.91 3.85
CA GLY A 193 -7.79 14.71 3.50
C GLY A 193 -8.02 13.41 2.74
N GLY A 194 -7.16 13.13 1.75
CA GLY A 194 -7.23 11.87 1.00
C GLY A 194 -6.99 10.64 1.87
N ALA A 195 -6.01 10.68 2.78
CA ALA A 195 -5.76 9.62 3.74
C ALA A 195 -6.94 9.42 4.70
N ALA A 196 -7.56 10.51 5.18
CA ALA A 196 -8.74 10.44 6.05
C ALA A 196 -9.93 9.79 5.33
N LEU A 197 -10.17 10.12 4.05
CA LEU A 197 -11.24 9.48 3.26
C LEU A 197 -10.95 7.99 3.02
N ILE A 198 -9.70 7.62 2.72
CA ILE A 198 -9.31 6.22 2.55
C ILE A 198 -9.51 5.42 3.84
N LEU A 199 -9.07 5.96 4.98
CA LEU A 199 -9.27 5.33 6.29
C LEU A 199 -10.75 5.23 6.66
N GLY A 200 -11.53 6.28 6.42
CA GLY A 200 -12.97 6.29 6.65
C GLY A 200 -13.70 5.25 5.78
N GLY A 201 -13.39 5.21 4.48
CA GLY A 201 -13.95 4.23 3.55
C GLY A 201 -13.59 2.80 3.93
N ALA A 202 -12.34 2.54 4.29
CA ALA A 202 -11.90 1.23 4.77
C ALA A 202 -12.55 0.82 6.10
N GLY A 203 -12.74 1.77 7.02
CA GLY A 203 -13.44 1.56 8.28
C GLY A 203 -14.89 1.12 8.07
N LEU A 204 -15.60 1.78 7.14
CA LEU A 204 -16.97 1.39 6.76
C LEU A 204 -17.02 -0.04 6.20
N LEU A 205 -16.11 -0.37 5.28
CA LEU A 205 -16.02 -1.69 4.66
C LEU A 205 -15.68 -2.79 5.68
N ALA A 206 -14.71 -2.53 6.56
CA ALA A 206 -14.28 -3.46 7.60
C ALA A 206 -15.37 -3.71 8.66
N GLY A 207 -16.06 -2.66 9.10
CA GLY A 207 -17.15 -2.76 10.10
C GLY A 207 -18.31 -3.64 9.63
N ARG A 208 -18.65 -3.57 8.35
CA ARG A 208 -19.70 -4.42 7.74
C ARG A 208 -19.26 -5.87 7.58
N GLN A 209 -17.99 -6.10 7.30
CA GLN A 209 -17.47 -7.46 7.19
C GLN A 209 -17.43 -8.17 8.55
N ALA A 210 -17.21 -7.42 9.63
CA ALA A 210 -17.30 -7.93 10.99
C ALA A 210 -18.73 -8.34 11.38
N THR A 211 -19.74 -7.60 10.92
CA THR A 211 -21.16 -7.83 11.24
C THR A 211 -21.86 -8.84 10.33
N ALA A 212 -21.46 -8.97 9.06
CA ALA A 212 -22.12 -9.86 8.10
C ALA A 212 -21.85 -11.37 8.29
N ARG A 213 -21.03 -11.78 9.29
CA ARG A 213 -20.66 -13.18 9.56
C ARG A 213 -21.00 -13.65 10.98
N THR A 214 -21.83 -12.92 11.72
CA THR A 214 -22.48 -13.48 12.91
C THR A 214 -23.70 -14.28 12.43
N PRO A 215 -23.71 -15.62 12.56
CA PRO A 215 -24.94 -16.40 12.42
C PRO A 215 -25.97 -15.98 13.47
#